data_AF-A0A914HA53-F1
#
_entry.id   AF-A0A914HA53-F1
#
_cell.length_a   1.000
_cell.length_b   1.000
_cell.length_c   1.000
_cell.angle_alpha   90.00
_cell.angle_beta   90.00
_cell.angle_gamma   90.00
#
_symmetry.space_group_name_H-M   'P 1'
#
loop_
_entity.id
_entity.type
_entity.pdbx_description
1 polymer ?
#
loop_
_entity_poly.entity_id
_entity_poly.type
_entity_poly.pdbx_seq_one_letter_code
_entity_poly.pdbx_strand_id
1 'polypeptide(L)'
;MSGRAGRRGKDDKGLVILMVDQQMSSETVVQIIKGTSDALNSHPSDLQHGAQLWQNYSRLPDLLQALNVKRQLYQGAQVDHLQELEGLFRLEKQIEQQKSTVKGLVLRPAKVVRFFQLGRMLKLKCFDKDFGWGVLIKYNKKPNPLNPLSPELLYFIDAAVFVSRECENFVQNLCAMKPPAAGETGVVVVLPFAFDCIQAVSTIRLKVPQELKSKEACQAVGKTILETKRRFRTVHPGVGPHRAHEHLGPAAEEVPRGVEKVRGAFQGASVEESGRL
;
A
#
# COMPACT_ATOMS: atom_id res chain seq x y z
N MET A 1 -18.13 -7.75 29.91
CA MET A 1 -17.12 -8.43 30.77
C MET A 1 -16.63 -7.53 31.91
N SER A 2 -16.12 -6.33 31.60
CA SER A 2 -15.64 -5.35 32.59
C SER A 2 -16.67 -4.94 33.65
N GLY A 3 -17.98 -4.89 33.30
CA GLY A 3 -19.07 -4.57 34.24
C GLY A 3 -19.29 -5.56 35.39
N ARG A 4 -18.49 -6.65 35.48
CA ARG A 4 -18.50 -7.57 36.62
C ARG A 4 -17.60 -7.14 37.78
N ALA A 5 -16.73 -6.15 37.56
CA ALA A 5 -15.81 -5.65 38.59
C ALA A 5 -16.49 -4.60 39.49
N GLY A 6 -16.39 -4.80 40.81
CA GLY A 6 -17.00 -3.92 41.83
C GLY A 6 -18.39 -4.41 42.26
N ARG A 7 -18.52 -4.82 43.53
CA ARG A 7 -19.78 -5.32 44.10
C ARG A 7 -20.50 -4.20 44.85
N ARG A 8 -21.79 -4.03 44.52
CA ARG A 8 -22.65 -3.03 45.15
C ARG A 8 -22.67 -3.21 46.67
N GLY A 9 -22.26 -2.17 47.41
CA GLY A 9 -22.29 -2.12 48.87
C GLY A 9 -21.13 -2.83 49.57
N LYS A 10 -20.15 -3.40 48.85
CA LYS A 10 -18.95 -4.03 49.44
C LYS A 10 -17.64 -3.42 48.99
N ASP A 11 -17.57 -2.97 47.74
CA ASP A 11 -16.35 -2.45 47.15
C ASP A 11 -16.55 -0.99 46.73
N ASP A 12 -15.62 -0.08 47.09
CA ASP A 12 -15.71 1.34 46.72
C ASP A 12 -15.47 1.59 45.23
N LYS A 13 -14.67 0.74 44.58
CA LYS A 13 -14.29 0.85 43.16
C LYS A 13 -14.13 -0.54 42.54
N GLY A 14 -14.44 -0.66 41.25
CA GLY A 14 -14.12 -1.82 40.44
C GLY A 14 -12.78 -1.64 39.72
N LEU A 15 -11.88 -2.60 39.83
CA LEU A 15 -10.59 -2.60 39.13
C LEU A 15 -10.64 -3.59 37.96
N VAL A 16 -10.36 -3.10 36.75
CA VAL A 16 -10.31 -3.91 35.53
C VAL A 16 -8.92 -3.73 34.92
N ILE A 17 -8.21 -4.85 34.72
CA ILE A 17 -6.90 -4.87 34.09
C ILE A 17 -7.07 -5.49 32.69
N LEU A 18 -6.68 -4.74 31.66
CA LEU A 18 -6.62 -5.23 30.29
C LEU A 18 -5.16 -5.56 29.95
N MET A 19 -4.88 -6.82 29.63
CA MET A 19 -3.58 -7.23 29.11
C MET A 19 -3.60 -7.10 27.60
N VAL A 20 -2.63 -6.36 27.03
CA VAL A 20 -2.53 -6.10 25.60
C VAL A 20 -1.18 -6.62 25.11
N ASP A 21 -1.22 -7.63 24.24
CA ASP A 21 -0.01 -8.29 23.70
C ASP A 21 0.46 -7.65 22.38
N GLN A 22 -0.46 -7.03 21.63
CA GLN A 22 -0.16 -6.36 20.36
C GLN A 22 -0.33 -4.84 20.46
N GLN A 23 0.58 -4.10 19.84
CA GLN A 23 0.49 -2.64 19.77
C GLN A 23 -0.77 -2.24 18.98
N MET A 24 -1.68 -1.53 19.65
CA MET A 24 -2.91 -1.00 19.05
C MET A 24 -2.84 0.51 18.91
N SER A 25 -3.60 1.06 17.97
CA SER A 25 -3.74 2.52 17.84
C SER A 25 -4.47 3.11 19.05
N SER A 26 -4.18 4.37 19.38
CA SER A 26 -4.84 5.06 20.50
C SER A 26 -6.36 5.08 20.33
N GLU A 27 -6.83 5.29 19.10
CA GLU A 27 -8.25 5.30 18.74
C GLU A 27 -8.91 3.95 19.03
N THR A 28 -8.27 2.85 18.67
CA THR A 28 -8.76 1.49 18.94
C THR A 28 -8.87 1.22 20.43
N VAL A 29 -7.86 1.62 21.22
CA VAL A 29 -7.88 1.44 22.69
C VAL A 29 -8.99 2.26 23.33
N VAL A 30 -9.18 3.51 22.89
CA VAL A 30 -10.27 4.37 23.37
C VAL A 30 -11.62 3.75 23.01
N GLN A 31 -11.78 3.22 21.80
CA GLN A 31 -13.01 2.57 21.38
C GLN A 31 -13.29 1.28 22.18
N ILE A 32 -12.27 0.50 22.55
CA ILE A 32 -12.45 -0.70 23.37
C ILE A 32 -12.87 -0.36 24.81
N ILE A 33 -12.28 0.67 25.41
CA ILE A 33 -12.51 1.01 26.83
C ILE A 33 -13.73 1.93 27.01
N LYS A 34 -13.90 2.90 26.11
CA LYS A 34 -14.92 3.98 26.21
C LYS A 34 -15.91 3.98 25.04
N GLY A 35 -15.83 3.03 24.12
CA GLY A 35 -16.76 2.93 23.00
C GLY A 35 -18.17 2.60 23.45
N THR A 36 -19.12 2.82 22.54
CA THR A 36 -20.51 2.42 22.74
C THR A 36 -20.63 0.90 22.67
N SER A 37 -21.58 0.34 23.43
CA SER A 37 -21.95 -1.07 23.29
C SER A 37 -22.35 -1.39 21.84
N ASP A 38 -21.99 -2.58 21.38
CA ASP A 38 -22.38 -3.05 20.06
C ASP A 38 -23.91 -3.12 19.94
N ALA A 39 -24.43 -2.68 18.79
CA ALA A 39 -25.85 -2.81 18.48
C ALA A 39 -26.23 -4.28 18.34
N LEU A 40 -27.37 -4.66 18.92
CA LEU A 40 -27.90 -6.03 18.84
C LEU A 40 -28.43 -6.30 17.42
N ASN A 41 -27.55 -6.73 16.53
CA ASN A 41 -27.89 -7.09 15.16
C ASN A 41 -28.22 -8.58 15.06
N SER A 42 -29.24 -8.90 14.27
CA SER A 42 -29.73 -10.27 14.08
C SER A 42 -28.89 -11.04 13.04
N HIS A 43 -28.61 -12.32 13.29
CA HIS A 43 -27.63 -13.12 12.52
C HIS A 43 -28.15 -13.55 11.13
N PRO A 44 -27.37 -13.41 10.04
CA PRO A 44 -27.82 -13.55 8.64
C PRO A 44 -28.48 -14.89 8.24
N SER A 45 -28.36 -15.94 9.05
CA SER A 45 -29.06 -17.22 8.84
C SER A 45 -30.57 -17.17 9.12
N ASP A 46 -31.03 -16.19 9.90
CA ASP A 46 -32.37 -16.19 10.49
C ASP A 46 -33.37 -15.38 9.67
N LEU A 47 -33.30 -15.52 8.34
CA LEU A 47 -34.09 -14.75 7.36
C LEU A 47 -35.61 -14.96 7.50
N GLN A 48 -36.02 -16.01 8.22
CA GLN A 48 -37.41 -16.40 8.43
C GLN A 48 -38.07 -15.71 9.64
N HIS A 49 -37.33 -14.97 10.45
CA HIS A 49 -37.85 -14.35 11.67
C HIS A 49 -37.99 -12.82 11.52
N GLY A 50 -39.10 -12.28 12.03
CA GLY A 50 -39.47 -10.87 11.88
C GLY A 50 -38.48 -9.84 12.43
N ALA A 51 -37.51 -10.23 13.27
CA ALA A 51 -36.54 -9.31 13.86
C ALA A 51 -35.55 -8.70 12.86
N GLN A 52 -35.02 -9.49 11.92
CA GLN A 52 -34.16 -8.97 10.83
C GLN A 52 -34.92 -8.05 9.91
N LEU A 53 -36.10 -8.51 9.52
CA LEU A 53 -37.00 -7.78 8.66
C LEU A 53 -37.34 -6.42 9.30
N TRP A 54 -37.66 -6.42 10.59
CA TRP A 54 -37.89 -5.20 11.37
C TRP A 54 -36.64 -4.30 11.42
N GLN A 55 -35.46 -4.83 11.72
CA GLN A 55 -34.22 -4.03 11.75
C GLN A 55 -33.93 -3.39 10.38
N ASN A 56 -34.21 -4.09 9.28
CA ASN A 56 -34.04 -3.55 7.93
C ASN A 56 -35.09 -2.49 7.61
N TYR A 57 -36.37 -2.74 7.89
CA TYR A 57 -37.45 -1.78 7.66
C TYR A 57 -37.30 -0.52 8.52
N SER A 58 -36.93 -0.66 9.78
CA SER A 58 -36.68 0.46 10.69
C SER A 58 -35.51 1.34 10.23
N ARG A 59 -34.54 0.79 9.48
CA ARG A 59 -33.41 1.55 8.90
C ARG A 59 -33.76 2.26 7.59
N LEU A 60 -34.87 1.92 6.93
CA LEU A 60 -35.22 2.51 5.63
C LEU A 60 -35.39 4.05 5.67
N PRO A 61 -36.07 4.65 6.66
CA PRO A 61 -36.24 6.10 6.71
C PRO A 61 -34.89 6.83 6.78
N ASP A 62 -33.96 6.34 7.60
CA ASP A 62 -32.63 6.91 7.76
C ASP A 62 -31.82 6.80 6.46
N LEU A 63 -31.90 5.65 5.78
CA LEU A 63 -31.25 5.44 4.49
C LEU A 63 -31.83 6.37 3.41
N LEU A 64 -33.15 6.56 3.39
CA LEU A 64 -33.82 7.48 2.47
C LEU A 64 -33.41 8.93 2.75
N GLN A 65 -33.32 9.33 4.02
CA GLN A 65 -32.84 10.66 4.38
C GLN A 65 -31.38 10.86 3.94
N ALA A 66 -30.50 9.90 4.21
CA ALA A 66 -29.10 9.95 3.78
C ALA A 66 -28.96 10.01 2.26
N LEU A 67 -29.80 9.28 1.52
CA LEU A 67 -29.87 9.34 0.07
C LEU A 67 -30.29 10.74 -0.39
N ASN A 68 -31.35 11.30 0.19
CA ASN A 68 -31.85 12.62 -0.16
C ASN A 68 -30.79 13.71 0.07
N VAL A 69 -30.07 13.65 1.19
CA VAL A 69 -28.95 14.57 1.46
C VAL A 69 -27.86 14.44 0.39
N LYS A 70 -27.41 13.21 0.09
CA LYS A 70 -26.41 12.99 -0.96
C LYS A 70 -26.90 13.42 -2.34
N ARG A 71 -28.18 13.24 -2.64
CA ARG A 71 -28.82 13.68 -3.88
C ARG A 71 -28.83 15.20 -3.98
N GLN A 72 -29.17 15.92 -2.92
CA GLN A 72 -29.12 17.38 -2.88
C GLN A 72 -27.70 17.90 -3.09
N LEU A 73 -26.70 17.28 -2.44
CA LEU A 73 -25.29 17.63 -2.67
C LEU A 73 -24.86 17.38 -4.12
N TYR A 74 -25.27 16.26 -4.71
CA TYR A 74 -24.99 15.93 -6.11
C TYR A 74 -25.67 16.91 -7.08
N GLN A 75 -26.94 17.26 -6.84
CA GLN A 75 -27.69 18.20 -7.67
C GLN A 75 -27.19 19.65 -7.53
N GLY A 76 -26.68 20.03 -6.35
CA GLY A 76 -26.07 21.33 -6.12
C GLY A 76 -24.66 21.47 -6.68
N ALA A 77 -23.99 20.36 -7.01
CA ALA A 77 -22.69 20.39 -7.65
C ALA A 77 -22.85 20.65 -9.16
N GLN A 78 -22.68 21.89 -9.58
CA GLN A 78 -22.51 22.22 -10.99
C GLN A 78 -21.02 22.12 -11.36
N VAL A 79 -20.71 21.25 -12.32
CA VAL A 79 -19.37 21.07 -12.88
C VAL A 79 -19.45 21.41 -14.35
N ASP A 80 -18.68 22.41 -14.76
CA ASP A 80 -18.58 22.81 -16.16
C ASP A 80 -17.97 21.68 -17.00
N HIS A 81 -18.39 21.55 -18.26
CA HIS A 81 -17.86 20.56 -19.21
C HIS A 81 -17.88 19.10 -18.70
N LEU A 82 -18.94 18.70 -18.00
CA LEU A 82 -19.07 17.38 -17.37
C LEU A 82 -18.75 16.19 -18.29
N GLN A 83 -19.16 16.25 -19.57
CA GLN A 83 -18.91 15.17 -20.53
C GLN A 83 -17.42 15.00 -20.88
N GLU A 84 -16.71 16.12 -21.03
CA GLU A 84 -15.26 16.11 -21.31
C GLU A 84 -14.50 15.64 -20.07
N LEU A 85 -14.87 16.13 -18.90
CA LEU A 85 -14.28 15.75 -17.62
C LEU A 85 -14.51 14.27 -17.28
N GLU A 86 -15.70 13.74 -17.56
CA GLU A 86 -15.99 12.32 -17.44
C GLU A 86 -15.13 11.49 -18.39
N GLY A 87 -14.95 11.95 -19.64
CA GLY A 87 -14.05 11.35 -20.61
C GLY A 87 -12.62 11.30 -20.08
N LEU A 88 -12.09 12.42 -19.59
CA LEU A 88 -10.74 12.52 -19.01
C LEU A 88 -10.59 11.57 -17.81
N PHE A 89 -11.53 11.59 -16.86
CA PHE A 89 -11.48 10.72 -15.68
C PHE A 89 -11.51 9.23 -16.04
N ARG A 90 -12.35 8.84 -17.01
CA ARG A 90 -12.39 7.46 -17.51
C ARG A 90 -11.07 7.06 -18.14
N LEU A 91 -10.46 7.93 -18.94
CA LEU A 91 -9.16 7.69 -19.56
C LEU A 91 -8.05 7.59 -18.50
N GLU A 92 -8.03 8.46 -17.50
CA GLU A 92 -7.07 8.39 -16.39
C GLU A 92 -7.19 7.08 -15.62
N LYS A 93 -8.42 6.65 -15.29
CA LYS A 93 -8.68 5.38 -14.62
C LYS A 93 -8.23 4.19 -15.47
N GLN A 94 -8.45 4.25 -16.79
CA GLN A 94 -8.00 3.22 -17.72
C GLN A 94 -6.47 3.17 -17.82
N ILE A 95 -5.80 4.33 -17.87
CA ILE A 95 -4.34 4.41 -17.83
C ILE A 95 -3.81 3.76 -16.55
N GLU A 96 -4.40 4.05 -15.39
CA GLU A 96 -3.95 3.51 -14.11
C GLU A 96 -4.15 1.98 -14.04
N GLN A 97 -5.29 1.48 -14.53
CA GLN A 97 -5.55 0.06 -14.64
C GLN A 97 -4.56 -0.64 -15.59
N GLN A 98 -4.25 -0.03 -16.74
CA GLN A 98 -3.27 -0.57 -17.67
C GLN A 98 -1.85 -0.54 -17.09
N LYS A 99 -1.45 0.54 -16.43
CA LYS A 99 -0.16 0.63 -15.73
C LYS A 99 -0.01 -0.47 -14.67
N SER A 100 -1.05 -0.70 -13.87
CA SER A 100 -1.08 -1.78 -12.88
C SER A 100 -0.93 -3.16 -13.55
N THR A 101 -1.63 -3.36 -14.68
CA THR A 101 -1.54 -4.59 -15.47
C THR A 101 -0.12 -4.81 -16.01
N VAL A 102 0.45 -3.81 -16.69
CA VAL A 102 1.84 -3.85 -17.21
C VAL A 102 2.81 -4.15 -16.08
N LYS A 103 2.64 -3.48 -14.93
CA LYS A 103 3.48 -3.68 -13.77
C LYS A 103 3.45 -5.15 -13.31
N GLY A 104 2.27 -5.75 -13.20
CA GLY A 104 2.12 -7.17 -12.84
C GLY A 104 2.75 -8.13 -13.86
N LEU A 105 2.78 -7.77 -15.14
CA LEU A 105 3.42 -8.56 -16.19
C LEU A 105 4.95 -8.46 -16.18
N VAL A 106 5.48 -7.25 -16.01
CA VAL A 106 6.91 -6.96 -15.99
C VAL A 106 7.53 -7.50 -14.70
N LEU A 107 6.88 -7.29 -13.55
CA LEU A 107 7.32 -7.75 -12.24
C LEU A 107 6.93 -9.21 -11.95
N ARG A 108 6.85 -10.08 -12.96
CA ARG A 108 6.72 -11.51 -12.67
C ARG A 108 8.03 -12.06 -12.11
N PRO A 109 8.03 -12.77 -10.97
CA PRO A 109 9.26 -13.26 -10.34
C PRO A 109 10.12 -14.09 -11.31
N ALA A 110 9.52 -14.96 -12.12
CA ALA A 110 10.22 -15.79 -13.10
C ALA A 110 11.10 -14.99 -14.09
N LYS A 111 10.69 -13.77 -14.45
CA LYS A 111 11.43 -12.91 -15.39
C LYS A 111 12.45 -12.03 -14.66
N VAL A 112 12.01 -11.45 -13.54
CA VAL A 112 12.75 -10.40 -12.85
C VAL A 112 13.90 -10.96 -12.00
N VAL A 113 13.82 -12.21 -11.54
CA VAL A 113 14.87 -12.84 -10.73
C VAL A 113 16.24 -12.81 -11.43
N ARG A 114 16.30 -12.89 -12.76
CA ARG A 114 17.55 -12.78 -13.53
C ARG A 114 18.23 -11.41 -13.38
N PHE A 115 17.45 -10.37 -13.11
CA PHE A 115 17.91 -9.01 -12.90
C PHE A 115 18.17 -8.69 -11.42
N PHE A 116 17.84 -9.60 -10.49
CA PHE A 116 17.98 -9.39 -9.05
C PHE A 116 19.41 -9.70 -8.60
N GLN A 117 20.29 -8.77 -8.95
CA GLN A 117 21.65 -8.72 -8.43
C GLN A 117 21.69 -7.96 -7.11
N LEU A 118 22.49 -8.45 -6.16
CA LEU A 118 22.68 -7.79 -4.87
C LEU A 118 23.19 -6.35 -5.08
N GLY A 119 22.76 -5.44 -4.23
CA GLY A 119 23.06 -4.01 -4.32
C GLY A 119 22.19 -3.23 -5.30
N ARG A 120 21.27 -3.86 -6.01
CA ARG A 120 20.35 -3.16 -6.92
C ARG A 120 19.34 -2.30 -6.17
N MET A 121 19.06 -1.11 -6.68
CA MET A 121 18.04 -0.25 -6.09
C MET A 121 16.63 -0.62 -6.57
N LEU A 122 15.72 -0.75 -5.61
CA LEU A 122 14.32 -1.13 -5.79
C LEU A 122 13.43 -0.06 -5.14
N LYS A 123 12.35 0.34 -5.81
CA LYS A 123 11.31 1.16 -5.19
C LYS A 123 10.30 0.23 -4.51
N LEU A 124 10.04 0.45 -3.21
CA LEU A 124 9.23 -0.44 -2.39
C LEU A 124 8.04 0.32 -1.81
N LYS A 125 6.84 -0.25 -1.99
CA LYS A 125 5.61 0.23 -1.37
C LYS A 125 4.86 -0.98 -0.84
N CYS A 126 4.55 -0.97 0.44
CA CYS A 126 3.82 -2.04 1.12
C CYS A 126 2.48 -1.47 1.59
N PHE A 127 1.36 -2.01 1.09
CA PHE A 127 0.03 -1.46 1.32
C PHE A 127 -0.01 0.05 1.00
N ASP A 128 -0.40 0.89 1.96
CA ASP A 128 -0.46 2.35 1.82
C ASP A 128 0.84 3.08 2.18
N LYS A 129 1.91 2.34 2.52
CA LYS A 129 3.18 2.91 2.97
C LYS A 129 4.23 2.84 1.85
N ASP A 130 4.61 4.00 1.32
CA ASP A 130 5.74 4.12 0.36
C ASP A 130 7.06 4.27 1.13
N PHE A 131 7.88 3.21 1.10
CA PHE A 131 9.22 3.22 1.71
C PHE A 131 10.26 3.87 0.77
N GLY A 132 9.86 4.25 -0.44
CA GLY A 132 10.72 4.88 -1.42
C GLY A 132 11.75 3.90 -1.98
N TRP A 133 12.95 4.40 -2.23
CA TRP A 133 14.05 3.62 -2.81
C TRP A 133 14.85 2.93 -1.72
N GLY A 134 14.96 1.61 -1.83
CA GLY A 134 15.83 0.76 -1.02
C GLY A 134 16.83 -0.02 -1.86
N VAL A 135 17.71 -0.77 -1.20
CA VAL A 135 18.76 -1.57 -1.83
C VAL A 135 18.54 -3.04 -1.53
N LEU A 136 18.57 -3.87 -2.56
CA LEU A 136 18.46 -5.33 -2.43
C LEU A 136 19.70 -5.90 -1.76
N ILE A 137 19.53 -6.55 -0.61
CA ILE A 137 20.62 -7.18 0.15
C ILE A 137 20.69 -8.67 -0.13
N LYS A 138 19.52 -9.32 -0.11
CA LYS A 138 19.37 -10.75 -0.34
C LYS A 138 17.98 -11.03 -0.88
N TYR A 139 17.78 -12.17 -1.52
CA TYR A 139 16.45 -12.71 -1.78
C TYR A 139 16.42 -14.20 -1.43
N ASN A 140 15.26 -14.66 -0.98
CA ASN A 140 15.01 -16.03 -0.57
C ASN A 140 13.80 -16.56 -1.36
N LYS A 141 13.89 -17.81 -1.82
CA LYS A 141 12.78 -18.53 -2.48
C LYS A 141 12.21 -19.55 -1.49
N LYS A 142 10.89 -19.55 -1.30
CA LYS A 142 10.19 -20.51 -0.45
C LYS A 142 9.06 -21.17 -1.26
N PRO A 143 8.81 -22.48 -1.12
CA PRO A 143 7.61 -23.09 -1.69
C PRO A 143 6.36 -22.50 -1.03
N ASN A 144 5.25 -22.43 -1.77
CA ASN A 144 4.00 -21.92 -1.25
C ASN A 144 3.42 -22.87 -0.17
N PRO A 145 3.27 -22.43 1.09
CA PRO A 145 2.77 -23.29 2.17
C PRO A 145 1.28 -23.65 2.01
N LEU A 146 0.50 -22.89 1.23
CA LEU A 146 -0.93 -23.10 1.05
C LEU A 146 -1.27 -24.13 -0.04
N ASN A 147 -0.40 -24.32 -1.03
CA ASN A 147 -0.61 -25.25 -2.14
C ASN A 147 0.72 -25.95 -2.51
N PRO A 148 1.12 -27.01 -1.77
CA PRO A 148 2.39 -27.70 -2.00
C PRO A 148 2.48 -28.43 -3.35
N LEU A 149 1.35 -28.61 -4.04
CA LEU A 149 1.28 -29.20 -5.40
C LEU A 149 1.49 -28.16 -6.51
N SER A 150 1.41 -26.87 -6.21
CA SER A 150 1.65 -25.82 -7.20
C SER A 150 3.16 -25.58 -7.37
N PRO A 151 3.69 -25.49 -8.60
CA PRO A 151 5.10 -25.16 -8.83
C PRO A 151 5.45 -23.69 -8.55
N GLU A 152 4.51 -22.91 -7.99
CA GLU A 152 4.68 -21.49 -7.70
C GLU A 152 5.53 -21.28 -6.45
N LEU A 153 6.75 -20.80 -6.66
CA LEU A 153 7.66 -20.40 -5.60
C LEU A 153 7.35 -18.97 -5.15
N LEU A 154 7.23 -18.75 -3.85
CA LEU A 154 7.15 -17.43 -3.24
C LEU A 154 8.54 -16.83 -3.10
N TYR A 155 8.69 -15.59 -3.54
CA TYR A 155 9.94 -14.84 -3.46
C TYR A 155 9.84 -13.77 -2.38
N PHE A 156 10.79 -13.80 -1.45
CA PHE A 156 10.98 -12.80 -0.41
C PHE A 156 12.30 -12.07 -0.64
N ILE A 157 12.32 -10.77 -0.45
CA ILE A 157 13.49 -9.93 -0.67
C ILE A 157 13.85 -9.21 0.63
N ASP A 158 15.11 -9.29 1.03
CA ASP A 158 15.62 -8.52 2.14
C ASP A 158 16.20 -7.23 1.56
N ALA A 159 15.61 -6.10 1.89
CA ALA A 159 16.00 -4.80 1.36
C ALA A 159 16.31 -3.81 2.46
N ALA A 160 17.40 -3.05 2.29
CA ALA A 160 17.76 -1.93 3.15
C ALA A 160 16.94 -0.70 2.74
N VAL A 161 16.10 -0.21 3.65
CA VAL A 161 15.20 0.93 3.45
C VAL A 161 15.33 1.93 4.59
N PHE A 162 14.93 3.18 4.33
CA PHE A 162 14.80 4.18 5.37
C PHE A 162 13.46 4.02 6.10
N VAL A 163 13.51 4.05 7.42
CA VAL A 163 12.36 3.97 8.32
C VAL A 163 12.44 5.04 9.41
N SER A 164 11.31 5.37 10.03
CA SER A 164 11.30 6.30 11.17
C SER A 164 12.12 5.75 12.34
N ARG A 165 12.74 6.65 13.13
CA ARG A 165 13.58 6.31 14.29
C ARG A 165 12.83 5.51 15.36
N GLU A 166 11.52 5.76 15.50
CA GLU A 166 10.65 5.06 16.44
C GLU A 166 10.51 3.57 16.11
N CYS A 167 10.74 3.19 14.86
CA CYS A 167 10.58 1.83 14.37
C CYS A 167 11.86 0.97 14.50
N GLU A 168 12.98 1.51 15.01
CA GLU A 168 14.27 0.80 15.07
C GLU A 168 14.20 -0.48 15.93
N ASN A 169 13.35 -0.49 16.97
CA ASN A 169 13.17 -1.63 17.87
C ASN A 169 12.13 -2.67 17.37
N PHE A 170 11.40 -2.37 16.28
CA PHE A 170 10.25 -3.16 15.82
C PHE A 170 10.54 -4.00 14.57
N VAL A 171 11.81 -4.36 14.32
CA VAL A 171 12.27 -5.08 13.11
C VAL A 171 11.46 -6.36 12.82
N GLN A 172 10.89 -7.01 13.84
CA GLN A 172 10.09 -8.23 13.69
C GLN A 172 8.67 -7.98 13.16
N ASN A 173 8.11 -6.77 13.34
CA ASN A 173 6.73 -6.44 12.96
C ASN A 173 6.70 -5.47 11.77
N LEU A 174 6.74 -6.00 10.54
CA LEU A 174 6.65 -5.22 9.30
C LEU A 174 5.44 -4.27 9.26
N CYS A 175 4.30 -4.66 9.85
CA CYS A 175 3.09 -3.84 9.90
C CYS A 175 3.25 -2.56 10.73
N ALA A 176 4.13 -2.56 11.74
CA ALA A 176 4.40 -1.40 12.59
C ALA A 176 5.40 -0.43 11.93
N MET A 177 6.18 -0.89 10.95
CA MET A 177 7.18 -0.05 10.27
C MET A 177 6.49 1.08 9.51
N LYS A 178 7.02 2.29 9.67
CA LYS A 178 6.57 3.48 8.92
C LYS A 178 7.75 4.08 8.15
N PRO A 179 7.51 4.57 6.92
CA PRO A 179 8.51 5.37 6.23
C PRO A 179 8.79 6.67 7.02
N PRO A 180 9.98 7.26 6.89
CA PRO A 180 10.29 8.53 7.53
C PRO A 180 9.38 9.64 7.00
N ALA A 181 8.96 10.57 7.87
CA ALA A 181 8.17 11.71 7.45
C ALA A 181 8.97 12.63 6.51
N ALA A 182 8.28 13.46 5.73
CA ALA A 182 8.90 14.39 4.80
C ALA A 182 9.81 15.40 5.55
N GLY A 183 11.13 15.18 5.48
CA GLY A 183 12.14 16.02 6.14
C GLY A 183 12.86 15.37 7.33
N GLU A 184 12.39 14.21 7.81
CA GLU A 184 13.07 13.48 8.88
C GLU A 184 14.25 12.65 8.37
N THR A 185 15.34 12.66 9.14
CA THR A 185 16.45 11.72 8.92
C THR A 185 16.06 10.34 9.45
N GLY A 186 15.58 9.48 8.56
CA GLY A 186 15.28 8.08 8.86
C GLY A 186 16.54 7.26 9.14
N VAL A 187 16.36 6.14 9.82
CA VAL A 187 17.39 5.12 10.04
C VAL A 187 17.29 4.07 8.96
N VAL A 188 18.42 3.52 8.53
CA VAL A 188 18.42 2.41 7.56
C VAL A 188 18.32 1.09 8.28
N VAL A 189 17.30 0.31 7.92
CA VAL A 189 17.03 -1.03 8.46
C VAL A 189 16.84 -1.99 7.30
N VAL A 190 17.33 -3.22 7.46
CA VAL A 190 17.08 -4.32 6.50
C VAL A 190 15.77 -5.00 6.88
N LEU A 191 14.80 -4.97 5.98
CA LEU A 191 13.49 -5.58 6.18
C LEU A 191 13.18 -6.61 5.08
N PRO A 192 12.55 -7.74 5.43
CA PRO A 192 11.99 -8.67 4.45
C PRO A 192 10.72 -8.09 3.83
N PHE A 193 10.62 -8.10 2.50
CA PHE A 193 9.42 -7.74 1.75
C PHE A 193 8.98 -8.90 0.85
N ALA A 194 7.67 -9.04 0.67
CA ALA A 194 7.12 -9.88 -0.39
C ALA A 194 7.43 -9.27 -1.76
N PHE A 195 7.47 -10.10 -2.79
CA PHE A 195 7.76 -9.63 -4.15
C PHE A 195 6.76 -8.57 -4.66
N ASP A 196 5.49 -8.66 -4.24
CA ASP A 196 4.42 -7.73 -4.66
C ASP A 196 4.63 -6.30 -4.15
N CYS A 197 5.44 -6.11 -3.10
CA CYS A 197 5.76 -4.80 -2.56
C CYS A 197 6.70 -3.99 -3.50
N ILE A 198 7.24 -4.61 -4.55
CA ILE A 198 8.15 -3.97 -5.49
C ILE A 198 7.34 -3.11 -6.46
N GLN A 199 7.65 -1.82 -6.51
CA GLN A 199 7.02 -0.85 -7.41
C GLN A 199 7.83 -0.69 -8.70
N ALA A 200 9.14 -0.59 -8.58
CA ALA A 200 10.04 -0.40 -9.71
C ALA A 200 11.43 -1.00 -9.42
N VAL A 201 12.10 -1.42 -10.48
CA VAL A 201 13.49 -1.92 -10.43
C VAL A 201 14.36 -0.93 -11.19
N SER A 202 15.40 -0.40 -10.56
CA SER A 202 16.33 0.51 -11.24
C SER A 202 17.45 -0.24 -11.98
N THR A 203 18.14 0.48 -12.88
CA THR A 203 19.41 0.03 -13.48
C THR A 203 20.59 0.11 -12.50
N ILE A 204 20.48 0.92 -11.45
CA ILE A 204 21.62 1.26 -10.59
C ILE A 204 21.85 0.16 -9.56
N ARG A 205 23.14 -0.11 -9.38
CA ARG A 205 23.69 -1.14 -8.52
C ARG A 205 24.75 -0.47 -7.65
N LEU A 206 24.54 -0.52 -6.35
CA LEU A 206 25.43 0.00 -5.34
C LEU A 206 26.33 -1.14 -4.85
N LYS A 207 27.57 -0.81 -4.48
CA LYS A 207 28.45 -1.77 -3.83
C LYS A 207 28.02 -1.87 -2.37
N VAL A 208 27.55 -3.04 -1.97
CA VAL A 208 27.06 -3.29 -0.61
C VAL A 208 28.03 -4.24 0.11
N PRO A 209 28.35 -3.98 1.39
CA PRO A 209 29.10 -4.92 2.22
C PRO A 209 28.39 -6.28 2.33
N GLN A 210 29.14 -7.38 2.40
CA GLN A 210 28.56 -8.73 2.49
C GLN A 210 27.79 -8.96 3.81
N GLU A 211 28.13 -8.24 4.87
CA GLU A 211 27.46 -8.35 6.17
C GLU A 211 26.93 -7.00 6.65
N LEU A 212 25.61 -6.90 6.80
CA LEU A 212 24.90 -5.72 7.31
C LEU A 212 24.34 -5.96 8.72
N LYS A 213 25.09 -6.69 9.55
CA LYS A 213 24.70 -6.93 10.96
C LYS A 213 25.03 -5.73 11.86
N SER A 214 26.09 -4.99 11.54
CA SER A 214 26.49 -3.80 12.30
C SER A 214 25.67 -2.57 11.89
N LYS A 215 25.25 -1.77 12.88
CA LYS A 215 24.55 -0.49 12.66
C LYS A 215 25.35 0.47 11.79
N GLU A 216 26.68 0.47 11.92
CA GLU A 216 27.58 1.32 11.15
C GLU A 216 27.56 0.98 9.65
N ALA A 217 27.53 -0.31 9.33
CA ALA A 217 27.45 -0.78 7.94
C ALA A 217 26.12 -0.38 7.29
N CYS A 218 25.00 -0.50 8.02
CA CYS A 218 23.69 -0.03 7.55
C CYS A 218 23.67 1.50 7.32
N GLN A 219 24.29 2.27 8.21
CA GLN A 219 24.39 3.72 8.04
C GLN A 219 25.27 4.11 6.83
N ALA A 220 26.36 3.38 6.57
CA ALA A 220 27.20 3.60 5.38
C ALA A 220 26.42 3.34 4.08
N VAL A 221 25.61 2.27 4.04
CA VAL A 221 24.69 2.03 2.92
C VAL A 221 23.67 3.17 2.80
N GLY A 222 23.12 3.67 3.91
CA GLY A 222 22.24 4.83 3.92
C GLY A 222 22.84 6.09 3.31
N LYS A 223 24.08 6.42 3.67
CA LYS A 223 24.81 7.55 3.06
C LYS A 223 24.95 7.37 1.55
N THR A 224 25.30 6.16 1.12
CA THR A 224 25.43 5.81 -0.31
C THR A 224 24.10 5.95 -1.04
N ILE A 225 22.98 5.50 -0.45
CA ILE A 225 21.64 5.65 -1.03
C ILE A 225 21.28 7.13 -1.17
N LEU A 226 21.54 7.95 -0.15
CA LEU A 226 21.22 9.37 -0.16
C LEU A 226 22.04 10.13 -1.21
N GLU A 227 23.34 9.82 -1.30
CA GLU A 227 24.21 10.39 -2.33
C GLU A 227 23.74 9.99 -3.73
N THR A 228 23.40 8.72 -3.91
CA THR A 228 22.87 8.25 -5.19
C THR A 228 21.57 8.98 -5.51
N LYS A 229 20.64 9.12 -4.55
CA LYS A 229 19.37 9.88 -4.71
C LYS A 229 19.61 11.34 -5.10
N ARG A 230 20.66 11.98 -4.58
CA ARG A 230 21.07 13.33 -5.00
C ARG A 230 21.53 13.36 -6.46
N ARG A 231 22.34 12.37 -6.89
CA ARG A 231 22.79 12.20 -8.29
C ARG A 231 21.65 11.78 -9.24
N PHE A 232 20.62 11.10 -8.73
CA PHE A 232 19.44 10.69 -9.50
C PHE A 232 18.52 11.86 -9.87
N ARG A 233 18.48 12.93 -9.05
CA ARG A 233 17.71 14.12 -9.41
C ARG A 233 18.27 14.82 -10.65
N THR A 234 19.57 14.66 -10.93
CA THR A 234 20.24 15.25 -12.09
C THR A 234 20.28 14.33 -13.31
N VAL A 235 20.19 13.01 -13.13
CA VAL A 235 20.22 12.03 -14.22
C VAL A 235 19.01 11.11 -14.05
N HIS A 236 17.99 11.20 -14.92
CA HIS A 236 16.81 10.32 -14.89
C HIS A 236 17.10 8.94 -15.48
N PRO A 237 17.17 7.85 -14.69
CA PRO A 237 17.40 6.51 -15.21
C PRO A 237 16.17 5.68 -14.78
N GLY A 238 15.04 5.97 -15.40
CA GLY A 238 14.04 4.92 -15.53
C GLY A 238 14.65 3.87 -16.45
N VAL A 239 14.62 2.59 -16.09
CA VAL A 239 14.61 1.56 -17.13
C VAL A 239 13.31 1.83 -17.88
N GLY A 240 13.38 2.55 -19.00
CA GLY A 240 12.24 2.65 -19.88
C GLY A 240 11.79 1.22 -20.19
N PRO A 241 10.48 0.91 -20.14
CA PRO A 241 9.99 -0.44 -20.42
C PRO A 241 10.65 -1.01 -21.69
N HIS A 242 10.83 -0.18 -22.72
CA HIS A 242 11.47 -0.54 -23.99
C HIS A 242 12.79 -1.34 -23.90
N ARG A 243 13.72 -1.05 -22.98
CA ARG A 243 14.99 -1.82 -22.88
C ARG A 243 14.88 -3.16 -22.14
N ALA A 244 13.80 -3.36 -21.38
CA ALA A 244 13.47 -4.67 -20.80
C ALA A 244 12.50 -5.48 -21.69
N HIS A 245 11.94 -4.85 -22.73
CA HIS A 245 10.89 -5.42 -23.58
C HIS A 245 11.39 -6.17 -24.82
N GLU A 246 12.68 -6.11 -25.17
CA GLU A 246 13.23 -6.76 -26.38
C GLU A 246 13.04 -8.30 -26.45
N HIS A 247 12.50 -8.95 -25.41
CA HIS A 247 12.28 -10.40 -25.37
C HIS A 247 10.87 -10.80 -24.89
N LEU A 248 9.89 -9.90 -24.93
CA LEU A 248 8.51 -10.20 -24.54
C LEU A 248 7.64 -10.50 -25.76
N GLY A 249 6.98 -11.67 -25.77
CA GLY A 249 6.04 -12.07 -26.83
C GLY A 249 4.89 -11.09 -27.07
N PRO A 250 4.11 -11.28 -28.16
CA PRO A 250 3.26 -10.25 -28.79
C PRO A 250 2.27 -9.56 -27.85
N ALA A 251 1.72 -10.27 -26.85
CA ALA A 251 0.76 -9.72 -25.89
C ALA A 251 1.33 -8.61 -24.96
N ALA A 252 2.65 -8.54 -24.78
CA ALA A 252 3.27 -7.53 -23.93
C ALA A 252 3.65 -6.24 -24.68
N GLU A 253 3.63 -6.26 -26.02
CA GLU A 253 3.79 -5.04 -26.84
C GLU A 253 2.45 -4.31 -27.04
N GLU A 254 1.32 -5.02 -27.03
CA GLU A 254 0.00 -4.40 -27.22
C GLU A 254 -0.38 -3.46 -26.07
N VAL A 255 0.01 -3.79 -24.84
CA VAL A 255 -0.33 -2.98 -23.66
C VAL A 255 0.39 -1.62 -23.61
N PRO A 256 1.72 -1.50 -23.82
CA PRO A 256 2.39 -0.20 -23.89
C PRO A 256 1.95 0.63 -25.10
N ARG A 257 1.65 0.00 -26.26
CA ARG A 257 1.03 0.69 -27.40
C ARG A 257 -0.36 1.23 -27.04
N GLY A 258 -1.13 0.49 -26.23
CA GLY A 258 -2.40 0.95 -25.67
C GLY A 258 -2.23 2.18 -24.78
N VAL A 259 -1.25 2.17 -23.87
CA VAL A 259 -0.95 3.33 -22.99
C VAL A 259 -0.48 4.54 -23.79
N GLU A 260 0.37 4.35 -24.81
CA GLU A 260 0.78 5.44 -25.72
C GLU A 260 -0.39 5.97 -26.56
N LYS A 261 -1.28 5.11 -27.03
CA LYS A 261 -2.48 5.53 -27.77
C LYS A 261 -3.43 6.33 -26.90
N VAL A 262 -3.63 5.93 -25.63
CA VAL A 262 -4.47 6.67 -24.67
C VAL A 262 -3.79 7.98 -24.26
N ARG A 263 -2.46 8.00 -24.09
CA ARG A 263 -1.69 9.23 -23.82
C ARG A 263 -1.67 10.19 -25.01
N GLY A 264 -1.62 9.67 -26.24
CA GLY A 264 -1.74 10.45 -27.47
C GLY A 264 -3.15 11.03 -27.65
N ALA A 265 -4.19 10.27 -27.28
CA ALA A 265 -5.56 10.77 -27.22
C ALA A 265 -5.72 11.88 -26.15
N PHE A 266 -5.03 11.76 -25.02
CA PHE A 266 -5.00 12.78 -23.97
C PHE A 266 -4.29 14.08 -24.42
N GLN A 267 -3.16 13.97 -25.13
CA GLN A 267 -2.47 15.12 -25.71
C GLN A 267 -3.23 15.78 -26.87
N GLY A 268 -3.98 14.99 -27.65
CA GLY A 268 -4.89 15.51 -28.66
C GLY A 268 -6.16 16.18 -28.08
N ALA A 269 -6.50 15.84 -26.83
CA ALA A 269 -7.60 16.43 -26.08
C ALA A 269 -7.15 17.59 -25.16
N SER A 270 -5.93 18.10 -25.32
CA SER A 270 -5.44 19.26 -24.56
C SER A 270 -6.34 20.47 -24.80
N VAL A 271 -7.31 20.63 -23.90
CA VAL A 271 -7.46 21.86 -23.13
C VAL A 271 -6.08 22.08 -22.51
N GLU A 272 -5.28 22.90 -23.18
CA GLU A 272 -4.05 23.45 -22.60
C GLU A 272 -4.37 24.01 -21.22
N GLU A 273 -3.38 23.90 -20.34
CA GLU A 273 -3.26 24.50 -19.02
C GLU A 273 -3.92 25.88 -18.88
N SER A 274 -5.25 25.94 -18.78
CA SER A 274 -5.94 27.10 -18.25
C SER A 274 -6.00 26.91 -16.75
N GLY A 275 -4.98 27.44 -16.09
CA GLY A 275 -4.96 27.51 -14.64
C GLY A 275 -6.24 28.16 -14.09
N ARG A 276 -6.59 27.74 -12.88
CA ARG A 276 -7.73 28.17 -12.05
C ARG A 276 -9.06 27.54 -12.44
N LEU A 277 -9.58 26.67 -11.57
CA LEU A 277 -10.50 27.03 -10.49
C LEU A 277 -10.53 25.91 -9.43
#